data_AF-A0A526XZI3-F1
#
_entry.id   AF-A0A526XZI3-F1
#
_cell.length_a   1.000
_cell.length_b   1.000
_cell.length_c   1.000
_cell.angle_alpha   90.00
_cell.angle_beta   90.00
_cell.angle_gamma   90.00
#
_symmetry.space_group_name_H-M   'P 1'
#
loop_
_entity.id
_entity.type
_entity.pdbx_description
1 polymer ?
#
loop_
_entity_poly.entity_id
_entity_poly.type
_entity_poly.pdbx_seq_one_letter_code
_entity_poly.pdbx_strand_id
1 'polypeptide(L)'
;MRMKSFAIVAALALSTAIAGCSTIGSQIFTNNYGPMTDAGYQLPRIPIEKVPFKYRRQIVSYDTGEKPGTIVVDTQNKFLYYVMGGGEAMRYGIGVGREGFEWRGTARIAA
;
A
#
# COMPACT_ATOMS: atom_id res chain seq x y z
N MET A 1 44.48 0.85 42.92
CA MET A 1 44.40 1.24 41.50
C MET A 1 43.58 0.19 40.75
N ARG A 2 42.25 0.16 40.94
CA ARG A 2 41.39 -0.99 40.56
C ARG A 2 39.91 -0.63 40.38
N MET A 3 39.60 0.54 39.81
CA MET A 3 38.19 1.00 39.73
C MET A 3 37.82 1.82 38.49
N LYS A 4 38.77 2.16 37.60
CA LYS A 4 38.49 3.06 36.45
C LYS A 4 38.13 2.34 35.15
N SER A 5 38.34 1.03 35.06
CA SER A 5 38.19 0.29 33.80
C SER A 5 36.78 -0.29 33.56
N PHE A 6 35.90 -0.30 34.57
CA PHE A 6 34.54 -0.84 34.43
C PHE A 6 33.50 0.17 33.92
N ALA A 7 33.79 1.47 33.97
CA ALA A 7 32.85 2.51 33.55
C ALA A 7 32.75 2.66 32.02
N ILE A 8 33.69 2.11 31.25
CA ILE A 8 33.73 2.30 29.78
C ILE A 8 32.85 1.26 29.06
N VAL A 9 32.62 0.08 29.65
CA VAL A 9 31.86 -1.00 28.99
C VAL A 9 30.34 -0.77 29.08
N ALA A 10 29.86 -0.07 30.11
CA ALA A 10 28.43 0.22 30.27
C ALA A 10 27.91 1.29 29.28
N ALA A 11 28.78 2.14 28.74
CA ALA A 11 28.39 3.18 27.78
C ALA A 11 28.25 2.66 26.34
N LEU A 12 28.81 1.48 26.02
CA LEU A 12 28.76 0.91 24.67
C LEU A 12 27.54 0.01 24.42
N ALA A 13 26.81 -0.38 25.47
CA ALA A 13 25.67 -1.30 25.38
C ALA A 13 24.32 -0.60 25.18
N LEU A 14 24.25 0.74 25.27
CA LEU A 14 22.98 1.48 25.24
C LEU A 14 22.65 2.10 23.87
N SER A 15 23.52 1.97 22.87
CA SER A 15 23.38 2.62 21.56
C SER A 15 22.75 1.73 20.47
N THR A 16 22.37 0.48 20.75
CA THR A 16 21.80 -0.45 19.75
C THR A 16 20.27 -0.45 19.66
N ALA A 17 19.55 0.34 20.47
CA ALA A 17 18.09 0.30 20.50
C ALA A 17 17.36 1.23 19.50
N ILE A 18 18.08 1.96 18.64
CA ILE A 18 17.47 2.87 17.65
C ILE A 18 17.82 2.41 16.23
N ALA A 19 17.35 1.24 15.85
CA ALA A 19 17.29 0.78 14.46
C ALA A 19 15.86 0.33 14.13
N GLY A 20 14.87 1.14 14.55
CA GLY A 20 13.45 0.91 14.30
C GLY A 20 12.85 1.98 13.40
N CYS A 21 13.59 2.50 12.42
CA CYS A 21 12.99 3.32 11.36
C CYS A 21 12.43 2.37 10.32
N SER A 22 11.26 1.78 10.58
CA SER A 22 10.48 1.08 9.56
C SER A 22 9.96 2.13 8.61
N THR A 23 10.76 2.50 7.61
CA THR A 23 10.27 3.30 6.49
C THR A 23 9.37 2.38 5.67
N ILE A 24 8.13 2.17 6.10
CA ILE A 24 7.08 1.65 5.21
C ILE A 24 6.74 2.84 4.31
N GLY A 25 7.66 3.12 3.40
CA GLY A 25 7.61 4.23 2.48
C GLY A 25 6.40 4.02 1.59
N SER A 26 5.51 5.01 1.58
CA SER A 26 4.50 5.18 0.53
C SER A 26 5.21 5.07 -0.82
N GLN A 27 5.20 3.90 -1.43
CA GLN A 27 5.78 3.66 -2.74
C GLN A 27 5.06 4.57 -3.73
N ILE A 28 5.74 5.61 -4.20
CA ILE A 28 5.17 6.56 -5.16
C ILE A 28 5.15 5.87 -6.52
N PHE A 29 3.97 5.41 -6.92
CA PHE A 29 3.74 4.63 -8.14
C PHE A 29 3.71 5.45 -9.44
N THR A 30 4.31 6.63 -9.46
CA THR A 30 4.17 7.61 -10.57
C THR A 30 4.62 7.08 -11.92
N ASN A 31 5.65 6.21 -11.97
CA ASN A 31 6.14 5.66 -13.23
C ASN A 31 5.09 4.80 -13.96
N ASN A 32 4.16 4.17 -13.23
CA ASN A 32 3.10 3.34 -13.83
C ASN A 32 1.98 4.17 -14.48
N TYR A 33 1.96 5.49 -14.29
CA TYR A 33 0.94 6.40 -14.82
C TYR A 33 1.49 7.32 -15.93
N GLY A 34 2.68 6.98 -16.45
CA GLY A 34 3.31 7.66 -17.59
C GLY A 34 2.56 7.48 -18.91
N PRO A 35 2.99 8.16 -19.99
CA PRO A 35 2.48 7.89 -21.32
C PRO A 35 2.82 6.46 -21.74
N MET A 36 1.90 5.77 -22.41
CA MET A 36 2.08 4.39 -22.86
C MET A 36 1.36 4.14 -24.19
N THR A 37 1.76 3.09 -24.92
CA THR A 37 1.03 2.62 -26.10
C THR A 37 0.27 1.34 -25.74
N ASP A 38 -1.04 1.33 -25.94
CA ASP A 38 -1.92 0.19 -25.68
C ASP A 38 -2.81 -0.10 -26.89
N ALA A 39 -2.80 -1.35 -27.37
CA ALA A 39 -3.54 -1.78 -28.57
C ALA A 39 -3.35 -0.85 -29.80
N GLY A 40 -2.17 -0.25 -29.96
CA GLY A 40 -1.86 0.70 -31.04
C GLY A 40 -2.28 2.15 -30.79
N TYR A 41 -2.92 2.45 -29.66
CA TYR A 41 -3.27 3.80 -29.23
C TYR A 41 -2.18 4.40 -28.34
N GLN A 42 -1.79 5.65 -28.63
CA GLN A 42 -0.88 6.41 -27.76
C GLN A 42 -1.70 7.10 -26.66
N LEU A 43 -1.54 6.62 -25.43
CA LEU A 43 -2.20 7.19 -24.26
C LEU A 43 -1.30 8.24 -23.60
N PRO A 44 -1.82 9.44 -23.31
CA PRO A 44 -1.06 10.45 -22.59
C PRO A 44 -0.86 10.06 -21.13
N ARG A 45 0.09 10.74 -20.46
CA ARG A 45 0.30 10.61 -19.01
C ARG A 45 -0.99 10.93 -18.25
N ILE A 46 -1.33 10.11 -17.25
CA ILE A 46 -2.41 10.40 -16.32
C ILE A 46 -1.93 11.43 -15.28
N PRO A 47 -2.61 12.58 -15.11
CA PRO A 47 -2.20 13.60 -14.15
C PRO A 47 -2.60 13.21 -12.72
N ILE A 48 -1.85 12.27 -12.12
CA ILE A 48 -2.12 11.73 -10.78
C ILE A 48 -2.13 12.81 -9.68
N GLU A 49 -1.50 13.95 -9.95
CA GLU A 49 -1.48 15.12 -9.07
C GLU A 49 -2.90 15.65 -8.83
N LYS A 50 -3.79 15.52 -9.82
CA LYS A 50 -5.19 15.93 -9.72
C LYS A 50 -6.03 14.95 -8.90
N VAL A 51 -5.54 13.74 -8.65
CA VAL A 51 -6.22 12.75 -7.80
C VAL A 51 -5.84 13.03 -6.34
N PRO A 52 -6.82 13.20 -5.43
CA PRO A 52 -6.55 13.38 -4.01
C PRO A 52 -5.70 12.23 -3.45
N PHE A 53 -4.73 12.55 -2.59
CA PHE A 53 -3.77 11.57 -2.07
C PHE A 53 -4.42 10.30 -1.51
N LYS A 54 -5.55 10.44 -0.79
CA LYS A 54 -6.29 9.31 -0.22
C LYS A 54 -6.77 8.28 -1.24
N TYR A 55 -6.98 8.66 -2.51
CA TYR A 55 -7.48 7.77 -3.57
C TYR A 55 -6.37 7.26 -4.50
N ARG A 56 -5.12 7.69 -4.29
CA ARG A 56 -3.98 7.17 -5.04
C ARG A 56 -3.69 5.74 -4.59
N ARG A 57 -3.03 4.97 -5.47
CA ARG A 57 -2.57 3.62 -5.16
C ARG A 57 -1.61 3.65 -3.98
N GLN A 58 -1.86 2.84 -2.95
CA GLN A 58 -1.06 2.80 -1.72
C GLN A 58 -1.00 1.39 -1.16
N ILE A 59 0.15 0.99 -0.64
CA ILE A 59 0.25 -0.18 0.23
C ILE A 59 -0.21 0.25 1.63
N VAL A 60 -1.14 -0.49 2.20
CA VAL A 60 -1.69 -0.24 3.54
C VAL A 60 -1.68 -1.53 4.34
N SER A 61 -1.52 -1.41 5.66
CA SER A 61 -1.86 -2.52 6.55
C SER A 61 -3.35 -2.83 6.39
N TYR A 62 -3.66 -4.12 6.25
CA TYR A 62 -5.00 -4.60 5.98
C TYR A 62 -5.20 -5.95 6.65
N ASP A 63 -5.88 -5.92 7.80
CA ASP A 63 -6.26 -7.12 8.52
C ASP A 63 -7.54 -7.70 7.88
N THR A 64 -7.42 -8.90 7.33
CA THR A 64 -8.50 -9.58 6.65
C THR A 64 -8.34 -11.10 6.74
N GLY A 65 -9.46 -11.81 6.77
CA GLY A 65 -9.48 -13.28 6.66
C GLY A 65 -9.36 -13.78 5.21
N GLU A 66 -9.35 -12.87 4.24
CA GLU A 66 -9.22 -13.22 2.82
C GLU A 66 -7.80 -13.65 2.46
N LYS A 67 -7.70 -14.57 1.50
CA LYS A 67 -6.39 -15.07 1.05
C LYS A 67 -5.66 -14.02 0.17
N PRO A 68 -4.32 -14.00 0.17
CA PRO A 68 -3.57 -13.21 -0.79
C PRO A 68 -4.00 -13.51 -2.24
N GLY A 69 -4.18 -12.47 -3.05
CA GLY A 69 -4.74 -12.56 -4.40
C GLY A 69 -6.24 -12.24 -4.48
N THR A 70 -6.96 -12.18 -3.35
CA THR A 70 -8.36 -11.74 -3.33
C THR A 70 -8.48 -10.25 -3.57
N ILE A 71 -9.54 -9.84 -4.27
CA ILE A 71 -9.94 -8.44 -4.40
C ILE A 71 -11.16 -8.20 -3.51
N VAL A 72 -11.04 -7.26 -2.56
CA VAL A 72 -12.14 -6.80 -1.72
C VAL A 72 -12.56 -5.41 -2.17
N VAL A 73 -13.84 -5.22 -2.47
CA VAL A 73 -14.40 -3.95 -2.93
C VAL A 73 -15.30 -3.36 -1.84
N ASP A 74 -14.91 -2.20 -1.34
CA ASP A 74 -15.68 -1.40 -0.39
C ASP A 74 -16.32 -0.22 -1.15
N THR A 75 -17.57 -0.41 -1.56
CA THR A 75 -18.31 0.59 -2.33
C THR A 75 -18.73 1.80 -1.51
N GLN A 76 -18.84 1.67 -0.18
CA GLN A 76 -19.20 2.78 0.71
C GLN A 76 -18.03 3.77 0.83
N ASN A 77 -16.84 3.25 1.11
CA ASN A 77 -15.63 4.07 1.23
C ASN A 77 -14.96 4.36 -0.12
N LYS A 78 -15.43 3.71 -1.19
CA LYS A 78 -14.92 3.84 -2.57
C LYS A 78 -13.46 3.41 -2.68
N PHE A 79 -13.17 2.25 -2.09
CA PHE A 79 -11.86 1.62 -2.15
C PHE A 79 -11.94 0.20 -2.67
N LEU A 80 -10.91 -0.19 -3.40
CA LEU A 80 -10.61 -1.57 -3.75
C LEU A 80 -9.30 -1.96 -3.06
N TYR A 81 -9.28 -3.14 -2.45
CA TYR A 81 -8.12 -3.72 -1.80
C TYR A 81 -7.74 -5.00 -2.53
N TYR A 82 -6.54 -5.02 -3.12
CA TYR A 82 -5.93 -6.26 -3.55
C TYR A 82 -5.11 -6.83 -2.39
N VAL A 83 -5.61 -7.93 -1.82
CA VAL A 83 -5.03 -8.55 -0.63
C VAL A 83 -3.67 -9.13 -0.96
N MET A 84 -2.65 -8.71 -0.21
CA MET A 84 -1.29 -9.22 -0.32
C MET A 84 -0.98 -10.13 0.86
N GLY A 85 0.22 -10.73 0.88
CA GLY A 85 0.72 -11.41 2.07
C GLY A 85 1.15 -10.42 3.15
N GLY A 86 1.37 -10.92 4.38
CA GLY A 86 2.00 -10.12 5.45
C GLY A 86 1.07 -9.11 6.14
N GLY A 87 -0.26 -9.24 6.00
CA GLY A 87 -1.22 -8.32 6.62
C GLY A 87 -1.27 -6.96 5.92
N GLU A 88 -1.02 -6.95 4.60
CA GLU A 88 -1.04 -5.76 3.76
C GLU A 88 -2.01 -5.94 2.58
N ALA A 89 -2.47 -4.82 2.03
CA ALA A 89 -3.17 -4.78 0.76
C ALA A 89 -2.71 -3.59 -0.08
N MET A 90 -2.77 -3.76 -1.40
CA MET A 90 -2.70 -2.64 -2.33
C MET A 90 -4.08 -1.99 -2.43
N ARG A 91 -4.23 -0.78 -1.91
CA ARG A 91 -5.46 0.00 -1.94
C ARG A 91 -5.52 0.91 -3.17
N TYR A 92 -6.68 0.95 -3.82
CA TYR A 92 -6.99 1.81 -4.96
C TYR A 92 -8.26 2.61 -4.68
N GLY A 93 -8.29 3.89 -5.05
CA GLY A 93 -9.54 4.63 -5.14
C GLY A 93 -10.35 4.17 -6.36
N ILE A 94 -11.65 4.00 -6.19
CA ILE A 94 -12.56 3.56 -7.27
C ILE A 94 -13.72 4.54 -7.47
N GLY A 95 -14.22 4.59 -8.70
CA GLY A 95 -15.54 5.16 -8.99
C GLY A 95 -16.60 4.08 -8.89
N VAL A 96 -17.74 4.38 -8.26
CA VAL A 96 -18.87 3.44 -8.14
C VAL A 96 -20.06 4.04 -8.88
N GLY A 97 -20.52 3.34 -9.93
CA GLY A 97 -21.74 3.68 -10.65
C GLY A 97 -23.00 3.26 -9.88
N ARG A 98 -24.18 3.65 -10.35
CA ARG A 98 -25.47 3.34 -9.69
C ARG A 98 -25.66 1.85 -9.40
N GLU A 99 -25.43 1.01 -10.41
CA GLU A 99 -25.56 -0.45 -10.32
C GLU A 99 -24.61 -1.06 -9.27
N GLY A 100 -23.43 -0.47 -9.08
CA GLY A 100 -22.45 -0.91 -8.09
C GLY A 100 -22.88 -0.71 -6.65
N PHE A 101 -23.92 0.10 -6.38
CA PHE A 101 -24.51 0.22 -5.04
C PHE A 101 -25.54 -0.87 -4.74
N GLU A 102 -26.15 -1.46 -5.77
CA GLU A 102 -27.20 -2.46 -5.65
C GLU A 102 -26.62 -3.88 -5.55
N TRP A 103 -25.46 -4.10 -6.19
CA TRP A 103 -24.82 -5.40 -6.17
C TRP A 103 -23.93 -5.63 -4.94
N ARG A 104 -24.04 -6.84 -4.37
CA ARG A 104 -23.15 -7.37 -3.34
C ARG A 104 -22.98 -8.87 -3.54
N GLY A 105 -21.78 -9.37 -3.35
CA GLY A 105 -21.52 -10.81 -3.39
C GLY A 105 -20.07 -11.13 -3.70
N THR A 106 -19.83 -12.42 -3.94
CA THR A 106 -18.52 -12.93 -4.36
C THR A 106 -18.60 -13.29 -5.84
N ALA A 107 -17.60 -12.89 -6.60
CA ALA A 107 -17.46 -13.23 -8.00
C ALA A 107 -16.06 -13.78 -8.26
N ARG A 108 -15.95 -14.66 -9.26
CA ARG A 108 -14.67 -15.16 -9.75
C ARG A 108 -14.37 -14.52 -11.09
N ILE A 109 -13.24 -13.84 -11.19
CA ILE A 109 -12.74 -13.33 -12.47
C ILE A 109 -12.20 -14.54 -13.25
N ALA A 110 -12.81 -14.84 -14.41
CA ALA A 110 -12.36 -15.88 -15.33
C ALA A 110 -11.69 -15.23 -16.54
N ALA A 111 -10.69 -15.93 -17.10
CA ALA A 111 -10.05 -15.58 -18.36
C ALA A 111 -10.88 -16.06 -19.55
#